data_AF-A0A1Y5FCK6-F1
#
_entry.id   AF-A0A1Y5FCK6-F1
#
_cell.length_a   1.000
_cell.length_b   1.000
_cell.length_c   1.000
_cell.angle_alpha   90.00
_cell.angle_beta   90.00
_cell.angle_gamma   90.00
#
_symmetry.space_group_name_H-M   'P 1'
#
loop_
_entity.id
_entity.type
_entity.pdbx_description
1 polymer ?
#
loop_
_entity_poly.entity_id
_entity_poly.type
_entity_poly.pdbx_seq_one_letter_code
_entity_poly.pdbx_strand_id
1 'polypeptide(L)'
;MSDAGAKGFAKKYWDVNYASPSEMDGIGNAANHAKYMKSVFELDFIDISSVCDLGFGLGHLFEEVLKAFIPYRAVGIEPSKHVFKQVKKRGISPVDSTNLKLYNLDLLSWCESDRFKKQFDLAICTSVFQYLTDEEVRTILPILSKRVKYMYFSVPTNKELDRQIEDLDFKDEYAIRRSRSWYQKEIKKHFTFVSNRLLESKFHFNEENTFFTDLLFRF
;
A
#
# COMPACT_ATOMS: atom_id res chain seq x y z
N MET A 1 11.71 21.82 -11.57
CA MET A 1 10.36 21.26 -11.37
C MET A 1 10.55 19.99 -10.55
N SER A 2 9.99 19.90 -9.34
CA SER A 2 10.04 18.67 -8.55
C SER A 2 9.25 17.58 -9.27
N ASP A 3 9.80 16.37 -9.33
CA ASP A 3 9.07 15.20 -9.82
C ASP A 3 7.88 14.94 -8.89
N ALA A 4 6.66 15.03 -9.41
CA ALA A 4 5.45 14.68 -8.67
C ALA A 4 5.33 13.14 -8.57
N GLY A 5 4.89 12.61 -7.43
CA GLY A 5 4.77 11.15 -7.21
C GLY A 5 3.97 10.44 -8.30
N ALA A 6 2.89 11.07 -8.80
CA ALA A 6 2.07 10.55 -9.89
C ALA A 6 2.82 10.36 -11.22
N LYS A 7 3.90 11.11 -11.48
CA LYS A 7 4.73 10.93 -12.69
C LYS A 7 5.71 9.77 -12.55
N GLY A 8 5.84 9.22 -11.35
CA GLY A 8 6.84 8.22 -11.00
C GLY A 8 8.22 8.82 -10.88
N PHE A 9 8.94 8.42 -9.84
CA PHE A 9 10.27 8.96 -9.60
C PHE A 9 11.29 8.46 -10.63
N ALA A 10 12.15 9.37 -11.08
CA ALA A 10 13.25 9.08 -12.00
C ALA A 10 14.31 8.16 -11.35
N LYS A 11 15.17 7.56 -12.17
CA LYS A 11 16.24 6.65 -11.71
C LYS A 11 17.07 7.24 -10.57
N LYS A 12 17.41 8.54 -10.64
CA LYS A 12 18.20 9.23 -9.61
C LYS A 12 17.57 9.15 -8.21
N TYR A 13 16.26 9.28 -8.09
CA TYR A 13 15.57 9.15 -6.81
C TYR A 13 15.78 7.74 -6.22
N TRP A 14 15.61 6.70 -7.06
CA TRP A 14 15.80 5.31 -6.62
C TRP A 14 17.25 5.02 -6.27
N ASP A 15 18.21 5.48 -7.08
CA ASP A 15 19.63 5.29 -6.81
C ASP A 15 20.08 5.92 -5.48
N VAL A 16 19.49 7.06 -5.11
CA VAL A 16 19.85 7.80 -3.89
C VAL A 16 19.08 7.27 -2.68
N ASN A 17 17.75 7.22 -2.75
CA ASN A 17 16.90 6.90 -1.60
C ASN A 17 16.80 5.40 -1.31
N TYR A 18 17.19 4.54 -2.27
CA TYR A 18 17.21 3.08 -2.11
C TYR A 18 18.63 2.53 -2.26
N ALA A 19 19.66 3.32 -1.90
CA ALA A 19 21.05 2.87 -1.88
C ALA A 19 21.33 1.76 -0.85
N SER A 20 20.59 1.77 0.28
CA SER A 20 20.67 0.79 1.36
C SER A 20 19.32 0.08 1.60
N PRO A 21 18.82 -0.71 0.64
CA PRO A 21 17.45 -1.23 0.65
C PRO A 21 17.18 -2.19 1.84
N SER A 22 18.22 -2.85 2.38
CA SER A 22 18.09 -3.75 3.53
C SER A 22 17.69 -3.07 4.83
N GLU A 23 17.84 -1.75 4.93
CA GLU A 23 17.51 -0.97 6.14
C GLU A 23 16.12 -0.32 6.04
N MET A 24 15.46 -0.42 4.88
CA MET A 24 14.18 0.24 4.62
C MET A 24 12.99 -0.63 5.07
N ASP A 25 12.04 -0.03 5.81
CA ASP A 25 10.76 -0.65 6.16
C ASP A 25 10.01 -1.07 4.89
N GLY A 26 9.44 -2.28 4.89
CA GLY A 26 8.82 -2.86 3.70
C GLY A 26 9.80 -3.44 2.67
N ILE A 27 11.12 -3.34 2.88
CA ILE A 27 12.13 -4.06 2.08
C ILE A 27 12.93 -4.99 2.98
N GLY A 28 13.70 -4.46 3.94
CA GLY A 28 14.54 -5.27 4.84
C GLY A 28 13.76 -6.23 5.72
N ASN A 29 12.53 -5.87 6.08
CA ASN A 29 11.61 -6.64 6.92
C ASN A 29 10.35 -7.08 6.17
N ALA A 30 10.36 -7.12 4.82
CA ALA A 30 9.20 -7.45 3.98
C ALA A 30 8.50 -8.76 4.37
N ALA A 31 9.27 -9.82 4.64
CA ALA A 31 8.73 -11.12 5.05
C ALA A 31 7.98 -11.04 6.41
N ASN A 32 8.44 -10.19 7.34
CA ASN A 32 7.77 -9.99 8.61
C ASN A 32 6.44 -9.23 8.45
N HIS A 33 6.38 -8.26 7.53
CA HIS A 33 5.11 -7.60 7.18
C HIS A 33 4.11 -8.59 6.59
N ALA A 34 4.54 -9.43 5.63
CA ALA A 34 3.70 -10.45 5.03
C ALA A 34 3.19 -11.46 6.07
N LYS A 35 4.08 -11.91 6.98
CA LYS A 35 3.71 -12.77 8.11
C LYS A 35 2.71 -12.10 9.04
N TYR A 36 2.93 -10.84 9.42
CA TYR A 36 1.99 -10.09 10.25
C TYR A 36 0.60 -10.02 9.60
N MET A 37 0.52 -9.64 8.32
CA MET A 37 -0.75 -9.60 7.60
C MET A 37 -1.45 -10.98 7.64
N LYS A 38 -0.71 -12.03 7.30
CA LYS A 38 -1.23 -13.39 7.26
C LYS A 38 -1.77 -13.84 8.62
N SER A 39 -0.99 -13.64 9.69
CA SER A 39 -1.40 -14.03 11.04
C SER A 39 -2.63 -13.26 11.53
N VAL A 40 -2.78 -11.98 11.18
CA VAL A 40 -3.99 -11.21 11.52
C VAL A 40 -5.22 -11.80 10.83
N PHE A 41 -5.15 -12.09 9.52
CA PHE A 41 -6.29 -12.66 8.81
C PHE A 41 -6.61 -14.10 9.21
N GLU A 42 -5.58 -14.93 9.44
CA GLU A 42 -5.77 -16.31 9.88
C GLU A 42 -6.40 -16.41 11.27
N LEU A 43 -6.13 -15.46 12.16
CA LEU A 43 -6.74 -15.41 13.49
C LEU A 43 -8.27 -15.30 13.41
N ASP A 44 -8.78 -14.54 12.44
CA ASP A 44 -10.20 -14.30 12.21
C ASP A 44 -10.78 -15.18 11.07
N PHE A 45 -10.04 -16.21 10.64
CA PHE A 45 -10.43 -17.14 9.56
C PHE A 45 -10.78 -16.46 8.22
N ILE A 46 -10.15 -15.33 7.92
CA ILE A 46 -10.36 -14.57 6.69
C ILE A 46 -9.42 -15.10 5.60
N ASP A 47 -9.99 -15.60 4.50
CA ASP A 47 -9.21 -15.99 3.32
C ASP A 47 -8.96 -14.80 2.38
N ILE A 48 -7.69 -14.61 1.98
CA ILE A 48 -7.26 -13.56 1.06
C ILE A 48 -6.92 -14.19 -0.28
N SER A 49 -7.88 -14.12 -1.18
CA SER A 49 -7.82 -14.78 -2.47
C SER A 49 -7.39 -13.82 -3.60
N SER A 50 -7.48 -12.49 -3.39
CA SER A 50 -7.04 -11.48 -4.35
C SER A 50 -6.32 -10.29 -3.72
N VAL A 51 -5.17 -9.93 -4.29
CA VAL A 51 -4.29 -8.87 -3.75
C VAL A 51 -4.02 -7.77 -4.78
N CYS A 52 -3.99 -6.51 -4.38
CA CYS A 52 -3.36 -5.46 -5.17
C CYS A 52 -2.27 -4.72 -4.40
N ASP A 53 -1.24 -4.25 -5.10
CA ASP A 53 -0.22 -3.34 -4.56
C ASP A 53 -0.33 -2.00 -5.29
N LEU A 54 -0.56 -0.94 -4.51
CA LEU A 54 -0.93 0.41 -4.97
C LEU A 54 0.28 1.33 -5.21
N GLY A 55 1.50 0.76 -5.19
CA GLY A 55 2.75 1.47 -5.47
C GLY A 55 3.92 0.56 -5.14
N PHE A 56 4.08 -0.51 -5.92
CA PHE A 56 4.92 -1.64 -5.49
C PHE A 56 6.41 -1.32 -5.42
N GLY A 57 6.89 -0.22 -6.04
CA GLY A 57 8.28 0.18 -6.02
C GLY A 57 9.22 -0.91 -6.53
N LEU A 58 10.16 -1.36 -5.69
CA LEU A 58 11.05 -2.49 -5.99
C LEU A 58 10.38 -3.86 -5.81
N GLY A 59 9.12 -3.94 -5.41
CA GLY A 59 8.30 -5.15 -5.38
C GLY A 59 8.63 -6.14 -4.26
N HIS A 60 9.50 -5.81 -3.30
CA HIS A 60 9.91 -6.72 -2.24
C HIS A 60 8.75 -7.10 -1.32
N LEU A 61 8.01 -6.12 -0.79
CA LEU A 61 6.83 -6.41 0.02
C LEU A 61 5.77 -7.16 -0.77
N PHE A 62 5.49 -6.73 -2.00
CA PHE A 62 4.49 -7.37 -2.84
C PHE A 62 4.82 -8.85 -3.08
N GLU A 63 6.07 -9.15 -3.43
CA GLU A 63 6.53 -10.52 -3.66
C GLU A 63 6.36 -11.40 -2.40
N GLU A 64 6.71 -10.89 -1.22
CA GLU A 64 6.53 -11.64 0.03
C GLU A 64 5.05 -11.85 0.39
N VAL A 65 4.19 -10.86 0.12
CA VAL A 65 2.73 -11.03 0.28
C VAL A 65 2.19 -12.07 -0.71
N LEU A 66 2.63 -12.05 -1.97
CA LEU A 66 2.23 -13.04 -2.96
C LEU A 66 2.64 -14.45 -2.53
N LYS A 67 3.84 -14.64 -1.98
CA LYS A 67 4.30 -15.94 -1.44
C LYS A 67 3.48 -16.37 -0.22
N ALA A 68 3.15 -15.45 0.66
CA ALA A 68 2.44 -15.76 1.91
C ALA A 68 0.99 -16.19 1.66
N PHE A 69 0.29 -15.51 0.74
CA PHE A 69 -1.14 -15.72 0.50
C PHE A 69 -1.45 -16.57 -0.75
N ILE A 70 -0.54 -16.65 -1.72
CA ILE A 70 -0.71 -17.40 -2.98
C ILE A 70 -2.09 -17.08 -3.64
N PRO A 71 -2.40 -15.79 -3.89
CA PRO A 71 -3.73 -15.41 -4.37
C PRO A 71 -4.00 -15.92 -5.78
N TYR A 72 -5.27 -16.17 -6.12
CA TYR A 72 -5.65 -16.54 -7.50
C TYR A 72 -5.47 -15.36 -8.47
N ARG A 73 -5.56 -14.12 -7.97
CA ARG A 73 -5.45 -12.89 -8.77
C ARG A 73 -4.68 -11.83 -8.03
N ALA A 74 -3.73 -11.22 -8.75
CA ALA A 74 -2.96 -10.11 -8.21
C ALA A 74 -2.75 -8.98 -9.22
N VAL A 75 -2.75 -7.74 -8.73
CA VAL A 75 -2.45 -6.55 -9.55
C VAL A 75 -1.44 -5.66 -8.84
N GLY A 76 -0.35 -5.29 -9.51
CA GLY A 76 0.57 -4.26 -9.02
C GLY A 76 0.56 -3.03 -9.93
N ILE A 77 0.57 -1.84 -9.35
CA ILE A 77 0.80 -0.58 -10.09
C ILE A 77 2.07 0.11 -9.58
N GLU A 78 2.83 0.72 -10.49
CA GLU A 78 4.00 1.53 -10.18
C GLU A 78 4.23 2.56 -11.30
N PRO A 79 4.19 3.87 -11.01
CA PRO A 79 4.33 4.90 -12.05
C PRO A 79 5.77 5.03 -12.59
N SER A 80 6.81 4.67 -11.82
CA SER A 80 8.18 4.72 -12.31
C SER A 80 8.47 3.62 -13.32
N LYS A 81 8.66 4.02 -14.59
CA LYS A 81 9.05 3.12 -15.68
C LYS A 81 10.31 2.33 -15.38
N HIS A 82 11.22 2.89 -14.59
CA HIS A 82 12.51 2.27 -14.28
C HIS A 82 12.30 1.02 -13.41
N VAL A 83 11.72 1.19 -12.21
CA VAL A 83 11.51 0.06 -11.29
C VAL A 83 10.40 -0.89 -11.78
N PHE A 84 9.38 -0.39 -12.48
CA PHE A 84 8.38 -1.23 -13.14
C PHE A 84 9.04 -2.28 -14.06
N LYS A 85 9.99 -1.86 -14.90
CA LYS A 85 10.71 -2.78 -15.80
C LYS A 85 11.57 -3.77 -15.03
N GLN A 86 12.19 -3.36 -13.93
CA GLN A 86 13.00 -4.25 -13.09
C GLN A 86 12.14 -5.35 -12.46
N VAL A 87 11.03 -4.99 -11.82
CA VAL A 87 10.12 -5.95 -11.17
C VAL A 87 9.49 -6.88 -12.20
N LYS A 88 9.08 -6.35 -13.36
CA LYS A 88 8.58 -7.17 -14.46
C LYS A 88 9.60 -8.23 -14.92
N LYS A 89 10.90 -7.87 -14.97
CA LYS A 89 11.98 -8.80 -15.34
C LYS A 89 12.22 -9.87 -14.26
N ARG A 90 12.02 -9.54 -12.98
CA ARG A 90 12.18 -10.48 -11.86
C ARG A 90 11.14 -11.59 -11.82
N GLY A 91 9.95 -11.37 -12.39
CA GLY A 91 8.91 -12.39 -12.46
C GLY A 91 8.41 -12.83 -11.07
N ILE A 92 7.87 -11.88 -10.29
CA ILE A 92 7.51 -12.08 -8.87
C ILE A 92 6.23 -12.94 -8.63
N SER A 93 5.74 -13.68 -9.63
CA SER A 93 4.57 -14.56 -9.42
C SER A 93 4.96 -15.70 -8.49
N PRO A 94 4.18 -16.03 -7.46
CA PRO A 94 4.55 -17.05 -6.49
C PRO A 94 4.38 -18.46 -7.07
N VAL A 95 3.40 -18.64 -7.95
CA VAL A 95 3.07 -19.88 -8.66
C VAL A 95 2.46 -19.56 -10.03
N ASP A 96 2.44 -20.53 -10.94
CA ASP A 96 1.92 -20.37 -12.30
C ASP A 96 0.41 -20.09 -12.34
N SER A 97 -0.35 -20.59 -11.36
CA SER A 97 -1.80 -20.40 -11.27
C SER A 97 -2.21 -19.01 -10.81
N THR A 98 -1.29 -18.21 -10.23
CA THR A 98 -1.57 -16.84 -9.84
C THR A 98 -1.63 -15.93 -11.08
N ASN A 99 -2.81 -15.36 -11.34
CA ASN A 99 -2.99 -14.38 -12.41
C ASN A 99 -2.46 -13.00 -11.97
N LEU A 100 -1.14 -12.82 -12.02
CA LEU A 100 -0.46 -11.56 -11.71
C LEU A 100 -0.42 -10.63 -12.93
N LYS A 101 -0.88 -9.38 -12.76
CA LYS A 101 -0.76 -8.32 -13.76
C LYS A 101 -0.10 -7.07 -13.19
N LEU A 102 0.98 -6.63 -13.82
CA LEU A 102 1.68 -5.40 -13.44
C LEU A 102 1.36 -4.28 -14.44
N TYR A 103 1.10 -3.07 -13.95
CA TYR A 103 0.86 -1.88 -14.76
C TYR A 103 1.82 -0.75 -14.40
N ASN A 104 2.32 -0.05 -15.41
CA ASN A 104 3.07 1.18 -15.20
C ASN A 104 2.06 2.35 -15.16
N LEU A 105 1.49 2.60 -13.99
CA LEU A 105 0.39 3.52 -13.75
C LEU A 105 0.48 4.07 -12.33
N ASP A 106 0.06 5.31 -12.12
CA ASP A 106 -0.11 5.88 -10.79
C ASP A 106 -1.46 5.50 -10.16
N LEU A 107 -1.60 5.76 -8.86
CA LEU A 107 -2.78 5.40 -8.09
C LEU A 107 -4.04 6.18 -8.50
N LEU A 108 -3.92 7.47 -8.82
CA LEU A 108 -5.07 8.28 -9.23
C LEU A 108 -5.61 7.78 -10.57
N SER A 109 -4.74 7.61 -11.57
CA SER A 109 -5.12 7.08 -12.87
C SER A 109 -5.69 5.65 -12.77
N TRP A 110 -5.18 4.83 -11.85
CA TRP A 110 -5.77 3.51 -11.58
C TRP A 110 -7.19 3.64 -11.03
N CYS A 111 -7.40 4.53 -10.05
CA CYS A 111 -8.69 4.82 -9.42
C CYS A 111 -9.73 5.39 -10.41
N GLU A 112 -9.33 6.27 -11.32
CA GLU A 112 -10.24 6.90 -12.29
C GLU A 112 -10.56 6.02 -13.49
N SER A 113 -9.71 5.02 -13.78
CA SER A 113 -9.87 4.17 -14.94
C SER A 113 -11.03 3.16 -14.80
N ASP A 114 -11.96 3.22 -15.77
CA ASP A 114 -13.06 2.25 -15.96
C ASP A 114 -12.58 0.81 -16.23
N ARG A 115 -11.31 0.61 -16.57
CA ARG A 115 -10.73 -0.72 -16.74
C ARG A 115 -10.71 -1.54 -15.45
N PHE A 116 -10.61 -0.87 -14.29
CA PHE A 116 -10.32 -1.51 -13.00
C PHE A 116 -11.55 -1.53 -12.10
N LYS A 117 -12.57 -2.30 -12.50
CA LYS A 117 -13.84 -2.42 -11.74
C LYS A 117 -13.89 -3.55 -10.73
N LYS A 118 -12.99 -4.53 -10.85
CA LYS A 118 -13.00 -5.70 -9.97
C LYS A 118 -12.45 -5.34 -8.59
N GLN A 119 -13.14 -5.83 -7.56
CA GLN A 119 -12.72 -5.68 -6.18
C GLN A 119 -11.52 -6.59 -5.85
N PHE A 120 -10.80 -6.28 -4.79
CA PHE A 120 -9.71 -7.08 -4.21
C PHE A 120 -9.98 -7.30 -2.73
N ASP A 121 -9.49 -8.42 -2.20
CA ASP A 121 -9.60 -8.72 -0.78
C ASP A 121 -8.60 -7.87 0.01
N LEU A 122 -7.34 -7.81 -0.43
CA LEU A 122 -6.28 -7.05 0.24
C LEU A 122 -5.59 -6.06 -0.70
N ALA A 123 -5.41 -4.83 -0.25
CA ALA A 123 -4.54 -3.84 -0.86
C ALA A 123 -3.28 -3.61 -0.02
N ILE A 124 -2.12 -3.49 -0.64
CA ILE A 124 -0.89 -2.99 -0.02
C ILE A 124 -0.73 -1.54 -0.43
N CYS A 125 -0.62 -0.65 0.56
CA CYS A 125 -0.46 0.78 0.35
C CYS A 125 0.51 1.36 1.39
N THR A 126 1.80 1.14 1.15
CA THR A 126 2.89 1.57 2.03
C THR A 126 3.70 2.68 1.38
N SER A 127 3.89 3.80 2.08
CA SER A 127 4.69 4.94 1.62
C SER A 127 4.22 5.57 0.29
N VAL A 128 2.94 5.45 -0.06
CA VAL A 128 2.36 6.06 -1.27
C VAL A 128 1.72 7.42 -0.95
N PHE A 129 0.92 7.49 0.11
CA PHE A 129 0.08 8.66 0.41
C PHE A 129 0.88 9.92 0.76
N GLN A 130 2.13 9.78 1.18
CA GLN A 130 3.03 10.92 1.42
C GLN A 130 3.36 11.69 0.14
N TYR A 131 3.14 11.12 -1.04
CA TYR A 131 3.45 11.75 -2.33
C TYR A 131 2.21 12.25 -3.08
N LEU A 132 1.02 12.04 -2.51
CA LEU A 132 -0.25 12.49 -3.07
C LEU A 132 -0.67 13.79 -2.40
N THR A 133 -1.21 14.73 -3.16
CA THR A 133 -1.85 15.96 -2.66
C THR A 133 -3.10 15.65 -1.83
N ASP A 134 -3.55 16.63 -1.04
CA ASP A 134 -4.77 16.49 -0.23
C ASP A 134 -6.01 16.21 -1.09
N GLU A 135 -6.07 16.80 -2.28
CA GLU A 135 -7.15 16.59 -3.25
C GLU A 135 -7.12 15.17 -3.81
N GLU A 136 -5.95 14.70 -4.26
CA GLU A 136 -5.78 13.32 -4.74
C GLU A 136 -6.18 12.30 -3.68
N VAL A 137 -5.74 12.47 -2.42
CA VAL A 137 -6.12 11.58 -1.31
C VAL A 137 -7.64 11.54 -1.11
N ARG A 138 -8.29 12.71 -1.12
CA ARG A 138 -9.76 12.81 -0.97
C ARG A 138 -10.51 12.20 -2.15
N THR A 139 -9.94 12.28 -3.35
CA THR A 139 -10.51 11.67 -4.56
C THR A 139 -10.40 10.14 -4.52
N ILE A 140 -9.24 9.58 -4.16
CA ILE A 140 -9.01 8.13 -4.25
C ILE A 140 -9.63 7.35 -3.09
N LEU A 141 -9.68 7.88 -1.87
CA LEU A 141 -10.17 7.15 -0.69
C LEU A 141 -11.58 6.54 -0.86
N PRO A 142 -12.61 7.27 -1.33
CA PRO A 142 -13.94 6.71 -1.57
C PRO A 142 -13.97 5.67 -2.70
N ILE A 143 -13.02 5.73 -3.64
CA ILE A 143 -12.89 4.74 -4.72
C ILE A 143 -12.22 3.47 -4.18
N LEU A 144 -11.16 3.64 -3.40
CA LEU A 144 -10.43 2.55 -2.76
C LEU A 144 -11.35 1.75 -1.86
N SER A 145 -12.15 2.38 -0.99
CA SER A 145 -13.05 1.63 -0.11
C SER A 145 -14.05 0.74 -0.86
N LYS A 146 -14.49 1.15 -2.05
CA LYS A 146 -15.34 0.32 -2.90
C LYS A 146 -14.57 -0.82 -3.58
N ARG A 147 -13.29 -0.60 -3.90
CA ARG A 147 -12.45 -1.56 -4.65
C ARG A 147 -11.72 -2.55 -3.78
N VAL A 148 -11.49 -2.26 -2.50
CA VAL A 148 -10.69 -3.13 -1.62
C VAL A 148 -11.45 -3.39 -0.33
N LYS A 149 -11.47 -4.64 0.12
CA LYS A 149 -12.08 -5.04 1.39
C LYS A 149 -11.20 -4.63 2.57
N TYR A 150 -9.90 -4.94 2.46
CA TYR A 150 -8.89 -4.61 3.45
C TYR A 150 -7.73 -3.85 2.80
N MET A 151 -7.06 -3.00 3.57
CA MET A 151 -5.87 -2.28 3.13
C MET A 151 -4.79 -2.32 4.22
N TYR A 152 -3.65 -2.93 3.88
CA TYR A 152 -2.43 -2.81 4.64
C TYR A 152 -1.80 -1.44 4.36
N PHE A 153 -1.84 -0.56 5.34
CA PHE A 153 -1.56 0.86 5.17
C PHE A 153 -0.42 1.32 6.07
N SER A 154 0.57 1.99 5.48
CA SER A 154 1.56 2.75 6.22
C SER A 154 1.87 4.08 5.52
N VAL A 155 2.02 5.12 6.32
CA VAL A 155 2.45 6.44 5.87
C VAL A 155 3.14 7.13 7.05
N PRO A 156 4.31 7.78 6.86
CA PRO A 156 4.93 8.56 7.91
C PRO A 156 4.08 9.80 8.20
N THR A 157 3.94 10.16 9.47
CA THR A 157 3.43 11.47 9.85
C THR A 157 4.58 12.46 9.90
N ASN A 158 4.26 13.73 10.10
CA ASN A 158 5.25 14.78 10.32
C ASN A 158 6.23 14.41 11.44
N LYS A 159 5.80 13.70 12.50
CA LYS A 159 6.69 13.28 13.59
C LYS A 159 7.70 12.22 13.16
N GLU A 160 7.30 11.23 12.37
CA GLU A 160 8.23 10.22 11.87
C GLU A 160 9.19 10.83 10.83
N LEU A 161 8.72 11.77 10.00
CA LEU A 161 9.59 12.51 9.07
C LEU A 161 10.61 13.40 9.81
N ASP A 162 10.24 14.02 10.93
CA ASP A 162 11.19 14.77 11.77
C ASP A 162 12.30 13.84 12.31
N ARG A 163 11.92 12.68 12.85
CA ARG A 163 12.88 11.67 13.33
C ARG A 163 13.81 11.16 12.23
N GLN A 164 13.33 10.99 11.00
CA GLN A 164 14.20 10.59 9.89
C GLN A 164 15.29 11.63 9.60
N ILE A 165 14.96 12.92 9.73
CA ILE A 165 15.94 13.99 9.55
C ILE A 165 16.91 14.03 10.74
N GLU A 166 16.40 13.94 11.96
CA GLU A 166 17.19 14.07 13.19
C GLU A 166 18.10 12.87 13.46
N ASP A 167 17.57 11.65 13.28
CA ASP A 167 18.24 10.41 13.69
C ASP A 167 19.01 9.75 12.54
N LEU A 168 18.58 9.96 11.28
CA LEU A 168 19.10 9.24 10.11
C LEU A 168 19.74 10.16 9.06
N ASP A 169 19.78 11.48 9.30
CA ASP A 169 20.23 12.50 8.32
C ASP A 169 19.57 12.32 6.94
N PHE A 170 18.33 11.83 6.94
CA PHE A 170 17.57 11.50 5.74
C PHE A 170 16.37 12.43 5.60
N LYS A 171 16.37 13.23 4.52
CA LYS A 171 15.26 14.12 4.19
C LYS A 171 14.64 13.72 2.85
N ASP A 172 13.44 13.14 2.92
CA ASP A 172 12.61 12.94 1.73
C ASP A 172 11.96 14.27 1.31
N GLU A 173 12.62 14.98 0.38
CA GLU A 173 12.17 16.28 -0.15
C GLU A 173 10.83 16.21 -0.90
N TYR A 174 10.33 15.02 -1.22
CA TYR A 174 9.10 14.82 -1.97
C TYR A 174 7.90 14.48 -1.07
N ALA A 175 8.15 14.08 0.18
CA ALA A 175 7.09 13.72 1.12
C ALA A 175 6.34 14.96 1.64
N ILE A 176 5.02 14.98 1.40
CA ILE A 176 4.12 15.97 1.96
C ILE A 176 3.91 15.67 3.44
N ARG A 177 4.30 16.62 4.28
CA ARG A 177 4.22 16.49 5.74
C ARG A 177 2.78 16.64 6.22
N ARG A 178 2.25 15.61 6.87
CA ARG A 178 0.89 15.61 7.45
C ARG A 178 0.88 15.02 8.85
N SER A 179 -0.03 15.52 9.70
CA SER A 179 -0.20 15.00 11.05
C SER A 179 -0.99 13.69 11.07
N ARG A 180 -0.83 12.93 12.16
CA ARG A 180 -1.70 11.79 12.46
C ARG A 180 -3.19 12.14 12.39
N SER A 181 -3.58 13.28 12.97
CA SER A 181 -4.98 13.71 13.03
C SER A 181 -5.55 14.01 11.65
N TRP A 182 -4.75 14.56 10.72
CA TRP A 182 -5.16 14.76 9.34
C TRP A 182 -5.44 13.42 8.66
N TYR A 183 -4.50 12.47 8.73
CA TYR A 183 -4.68 11.15 8.10
C TYR A 183 -5.88 10.41 8.66
N GLN A 184 -6.03 10.36 9.99
CA GLN A 184 -7.18 9.74 10.62
C GLN A 184 -8.50 10.41 10.23
N LYS A 185 -8.55 11.74 10.13
CA LYS A 185 -9.76 12.47 9.71
C LYS A 185 -10.21 12.07 8.30
N GLU A 186 -9.29 11.90 7.36
CA GLU A 186 -9.62 11.55 5.98
C GLU A 186 -9.92 10.04 5.84
N ILE A 187 -9.08 9.18 6.42
CA ILE A 187 -9.19 7.71 6.31
C ILE A 187 -10.47 7.20 6.98
N LYS A 188 -10.81 7.67 8.19
CA LYS A 188 -11.96 7.18 8.98
C LYS A 188 -13.31 7.41 8.32
N LYS A 189 -13.40 8.27 7.30
CA LYS A 189 -14.62 8.45 6.51
C LYS A 189 -14.96 7.22 5.67
N HIS A 190 -13.96 6.40 5.33
CA HIS A 190 -14.09 5.33 4.34
C HIS A 190 -13.59 3.97 4.83
N PHE A 191 -12.72 3.97 5.84
CA PHE A 191 -12.14 2.77 6.42
C PHE A 191 -12.22 2.81 7.95
N THR A 192 -12.20 1.64 8.57
CA THR A 192 -12.08 1.41 10.02
C THR A 192 -10.70 0.82 10.29
N PHE A 193 -9.99 1.31 11.30
CA PHE A 193 -8.75 0.69 11.76
C PHE A 193 -9.10 -0.57 12.55
N VAL A 194 -8.60 -1.73 12.12
CA VAL A 194 -8.83 -3.03 12.77
C VAL A 194 -7.56 -3.64 13.35
N SER A 195 -6.40 -3.07 13.02
CA SER A 195 -5.12 -3.36 13.66
C SER A 195 -4.14 -2.20 13.43
N ASN A 196 -2.89 -2.34 13.89
CA ASN A 196 -1.86 -1.28 13.83
C ASN A 196 -1.62 -0.73 12.41
N ARG A 197 -1.68 -1.59 11.38
CA ARG A 197 -1.47 -1.22 9.97
C ARG A 197 -2.55 -1.76 9.04
N LEU A 198 -3.65 -2.27 9.59
CA LEU A 198 -4.72 -2.88 8.81
C LEU A 198 -6.00 -2.07 8.90
N LEU A 199 -6.54 -1.74 7.73
CA LEU A 199 -7.78 -1.02 7.56
C LEU A 199 -8.83 -1.94 6.92
N GLU A 200 -10.06 -1.84 7.39
CA GLU A 200 -11.23 -2.52 6.83
C GLU A 200 -12.15 -1.48 6.18
N SER A 201 -12.66 -1.78 4.97
CA SER A 201 -13.52 -0.86 4.24
C SER A 201 -14.92 -0.79 4.83
N LYS A 202 -15.40 0.44 5.09
CA LYS A 202 -16.77 0.74 5.52
C LYS A 202 -17.82 0.54 4.42
N PHE A 203 -17.40 0.33 3.18
CA PHE A 203 -18.31 0.00 2.09
C PHE A 203 -18.73 -1.47 2.11
N HIS A 204 -17.82 -2.36 2.50
CA HIS A 204 -18.06 -3.80 2.56
C HIS A 204 -18.51 -4.26 3.94
N PHE A 205 -18.03 -3.58 4.98
CA PHE A 205 -18.23 -4.00 6.36
C PHE A 205 -18.78 -2.91 7.27
N ASN A 206 -19.49 -3.34 8.29
CA ASN A 206 -19.98 -2.58 9.43
C ASN A 206 -19.87 -3.45 10.69
N GLU A 207 -20.40 -2.99 11.81
CA GLU A 207 -20.33 -3.71 13.09
C GLU A 207 -21.14 -5.02 13.11
N GLU A 208 -22.12 -5.17 12.21
CA GLU A 208 -23.00 -6.34 12.15
C GLU A 208 -22.43 -7.49 11.28
N ASN A 209 -21.50 -7.19 10.36
CA ASN A 209 -21.02 -8.16 9.37
C ASN A 209 -19.49 -8.25 9.24
N THR A 210 -18.74 -7.53 10.07
CA THR A 210 -17.28 -7.65 10.12
C THR A 210 -16.86 -8.98 10.72
N PHE A 211 -15.73 -9.52 10.25
CA PHE A 211 -15.07 -10.67 10.85
C PHE A 211 -14.23 -10.28 12.09
N PHE A 212 -13.82 -9.02 12.19
CA PHE A 212 -13.07 -8.50 13.35
C PHE A 212 -14.04 -8.07 14.45
N THR A 213 -14.53 -9.04 15.24
CA THR A 213 -15.61 -8.84 16.23
C THR A 213 -15.18 -8.16 17.54
N ASP A 214 -13.89 -7.94 17.75
CA ASP A 214 -13.38 -7.20 18.90
C ASP A 214 -13.62 -5.69 18.75
N LEU A 215 -14.88 -5.27 18.90
CA LEU A 215 -15.31 -3.90 18.59
C LEU A 215 -14.59 -2.82 19.41
N LEU A 216 -14.05 -3.17 20.58
CA LEU A 216 -13.25 -2.27 21.41
C LEU A 216 -12.01 -1.71 20.69
N PHE A 217 -11.42 -2.47 19.76
CA PHE A 217 -10.18 -2.09 19.08
C PHE A 217 -10.41 -1.51 17.68
N ARG A 218 -11.66 -1.20 17.33
CA ARG A 218 -12.05 -0.63 16.03
C ARG A 218 -12.16 0.89 16.13
N PHE A 219 -11.43 1.62 15.29
CA PHE A 219 -11.34 3.10 15.36
C PHE A 219 -11.55 3.82 14.03
#